data_AF-A0AAD5XZT3-F1
#
_entry.id   AF-A0AAD5XZT3-F1
#
_cell.length_a   1.000
_cell.length_b   1.000
_cell.length_c   1.000
_cell.angle_alpha   90.00
_cell.angle_beta   90.00
_cell.angle_gamma   90.00
#
_symmetry.space_group_name_H-M   'P 1'
#
loop_
_entity.id
_entity.type
_entity.pdbx_description
1 polymer ?
#
loop_
_entity_poly.entity_id
_entity_poly.type
_entity_poly.pdbx_seq_one_letter_code
_entity_poly.pdbx_strand_id
1 'polypeptide(L)'
;MSGIGTHIVEEKKIDLLFEGLNKLQKDGIKMDFETIDNYIEENFSEPQPSQSDFENFYLLKQDNLKIIDTCFESYDLEKILKTLNKNIKNEFSKSTLECLESQDKLTLTATLLKLEMAAVLDFKSSLIFEEKVEKALLKIEDENLDKSKFTKKELNLFIEKNFEKILEEDQFLNNTTFNTYRWESVTSLPTKKIISEMIKGEIGGGEMARTKREVLNWFDEYWFKHLEKESNFKELDLEEEFLPKVETFNEGDAINKNVYYKTRRYAVNQWISFCIDRYCELVNDKYLKWKW
;
A
#
# COMPACT_ATOMS: atom_id res chain seq x y z
N MET A 1 1.71 -12.68 3.33
CA MET A 1 2.33 -11.33 3.28
C MET A 1 1.23 -10.29 3.16
N SER A 2 1.19 -9.28 4.01
CA SER A 2 0.14 -8.24 4.01
C SER A 2 0.45 -7.02 3.12
N GLY A 3 1.64 -6.97 2.50
CA GLY A 3 2.12 -5.80 1.77
C GLY A 3 2.83 -4.76 2.64
N ILE A 4 2.94 -4.99 3.96
CA ILE A 4 3.63 -4.08 4.90
C ILE A 4 5.16 -4.15 4.73
N GLY A 5 5.70 -5.36 4.52
CA GLY A 5 7.11 -5.57 4.21
C GLY A 5 7.31 -5.69 2.70
N THR A 6 8.27 -4.93 2.15
CA THR A 6 8.64 -4.96 0.72
C THR A 6 9.53 -6.15 0.36
N HIS A 7 10.36 -6.60 1.32
CA HIS A 7 11.28 -7.73 1.17
C HIS A 7 11.16 -8.68 2.35
N ILE A 8 11.55 -9.93 2.14
CA ILE A 8 11.74 -10.92 3.20
C ILE A 8 13.20 -11.33 3.20
N VAL A 9 13.86 -11.09 4.33
CA VAL A 9 15.27 -11.43 4.55
C VAL A 9 15.35 -12.21 5.86
N GLU A 10 16.00 -13.39 5.84
CA GLU A 10 16.29 -14.14 7.06
C GLU A 10 17.08 -13.30 8.07
N GLU A 11 16.69 -13.35 9.35
CA GLU A 11 17.30 -12.58 10.44
C GLU A 11 18.84 -12.71 10.46
N LYS A 12 19.35 -13.93 10.30
CA LYS A 12 20.80 -14.22 10.30
C LYS A 12 21.58 -13.56 9.15
N LYS A 13 20.90 -13.03 8.13
CA LYS A 13 21.52 -12.35 6.97
C LYS A 13 21.44 -10.82 7.07
N ILE A 14 20.76 -10.27 8.09
CA ILE A 14 20.56 -8.82 8.21
C ILE A 14 21.91 -8.08 8.33
N ASP A 15 22.86 -8.58 9.13
CA ASP A 15 24.18 -7.96 9.25
C ASP A 15 24.94 -7.93 7.91
N LEU A 16 24.86 -9.04 7.15
CA LEU A 16 25.46 -9.13 5.82
C LEU A 16 24.81 -8.17 4.82
N LEU A 17 23.49 -7.95 4.92
CA LEU A 17 22.78 -6.96 4.11
C LEU A 17 23.31 -5.55 4.40
N PHE A 18 23.47 -5.18 5.68
CA PHE A 18 24.04 -3.88 6.05
C PHE A 18 25.48 -3.72 5.57
N GLU A 19 26.33 -4.73 5.72
CA GLU A 19 27.70 -4.71 5.19
C GLU A 19 27.71 -4.53 3.67
N GLY A 20 26.82 -5.23 2.97
CA GLY A 20 26.62 -5.16 1.53
C GLY A 20 26.24 -3.78 1.03
N LEU A 21 25.18 -3.18 1.60
CA LEU A 21 24.73 -1.84 1.25
C LEU A 21 25.79 -0.78 1.55
N ASN A 22 26.50 -0.91 2.68
CA ASN A 22 27.61 -0.01 3.02
C ASN A 22 28.77 -0.13 2.02
N LYS A 23 29.03 -1.33 1.50
CA LYS A 23 30.05 -1.54 0.47
C LYS A 23 29.67 -0.85 -0.84
N LEU A 24 28.42 -1.00 -1.30
CA LEU A 24 27.94 -0.29 -2.50
C LEU A 24 28.17 1.22 -2.39
N GLN A 25 27.83 1.80 -1.23
CA GLN A 25 28.05 3.22 -0.96
C GLN A 25 29.55 3.59 -0.99
N LYS A 26 30.42 2.81 -0.35
CA LYS A 26 31.88 3.06 -0.33
C LYS A 26 32.51 2.94 -1.71
N ASP A 27 31.97 2.07 -2.55
CA ASP A 27 32.43 1.87 -3.94
C ASP A 27 31.91 2.97 -4.88
N GLY A 28 31.16 3.96 -4.36
CA GLY A 28 30.64 5.09 -5.14
C GLY A 28 29.45 4.72 -6.03
N ILE A 29 28.83 3.56 -5.81
CA ILE A 29 27.64 3.15 -6.55
C ILE A 29 26.47 4.02 -6.11
N LYS A 30 25.70 4.52 -7.08
CA LYS A 30 24.51 5.34 -6.82
C LYS A 30 23.48 4.52 -6.02
N MET A 31 23.18 4.97 -4.81
CA MET A 31 22.22 4.33 -3.90
C MET A 31 20.79 4.82 -4.16
N ASP A 32 20.27 4.56 -5.36
CA ASP A 32 18.85 4.76 -5.64
C ASP A 32 18.00 3.51 -5.31
N PHE A 33 16.67 3.68 -5.27
CA PHE A 33 15.74 2.63 -4.86
C PHE A 33 15.86 1.37 -5.73
N GLU A 34 16.05 1.51 -7.04
CA GLU A 34 16.20 0.39 -7.97
C GLU A 34 17.50 -0.38 -7.69
N THR A 35 18.61 0.32 -7.48
CA THR A 35 19.89 -0.32 -7.13
C THR A 35 19.78 -1.10 -5.82
N ILE A 36 19.11 -0.53 -4.81
CA ILE A 36 18.93 -1.18 -3.51
C ILE A 36 17.98 -2.38 -3.62
N ASP A 37 16.85 -2.25 -4.31
CA ASP A 37 15.87 -3.32 -4.52
C ASP A 37 16.51 -4.51 -5.24
N ASN A 38 17.20 -4.25 -6.36
CA ASN A 38 17.93 -5.28 -7.11
C ASN A 38 19.00 -5.97 -6.24
N TYR A 39 19.74 -5.19 -5.44
CA TYR A 39 20.77 -5.74 -4.55
C TYR A 39 20.17 -6.70 -3.52
N ILE A 40 19.06 -6.32 -2.88
CA ILE A 40 18.36 -7.16 -1.92
C ILE A 40 17.84 -8.42 -2.63
N GLU A 41 17.19 -8.27 -3.77
CA GLU A 41 16.57 -9.38 -4.49
C GLU A 41 17.57 -10.39 -5.06
N GLU A 42 18.78 -9.96 -5.43
CA GLU A 42 19.82 -10.85 -5.94
C GLU A 42 20.57 -11.61 -4.85
N ASN A 43 20.85 -10.93 -3.73
CA ASN A 43 21.80 -11.42 -2.74
C ASN A 43 21.11 -11.99 -1.50
N PHE A 44 19.85 -11.60 -1.26
CA PHE A 44 19.14 -11.88 -0.01
C PHE A 44 17.75 -12.49 -0.21
N SER A 45 17.24 -12.61 -1.44
CA SER A 45 15.93 -13.23 -1.66
C SER A 45 15.89 -14.68 -1.24
N GLU A 46 14.80 -15.03 -0.56
CA GLU A 46 14.51 -16.39 -0.16
C GLU A 46 13.98 -17.23 -1.33
N PRO A 47 14.09 -18.57 -1.27
CA PRO A 47 13.52 -19.45 -2.29
C PRO A 47 12.01 -19.22 -2.45
N GLN A 48 11.52 -19.17 -3.69
CA GLN A 48 10.09 -18.96 -3.98
C GLN A 48 9.23 -19.99 -3.22
N PRO A 49 8.21 -19.55 -2.44
CA PRO A 49 7.40 -20.47 -1.66
C PRO A 49 6.51 -21.29 -2.59
N SER A 50 6.15 -22.52 -2.18
CA SER A 50 5.06 -23.20 -2.89
C SER A 50 3.74 -22.44 -2.69
N GLN A 51 2.74 -22.69 -3.55
CA GLN A 51 1.41 -22.09 -3.36
C GLN A 51 0.80 -22.48 -2.00
N SER A 52 0.99 -23.74 -1.59
CA SER A 52 0.51 -24.21 -0.28
C SER A 52 1.24 -23.53 0.87
N ASP A 53 2.55 -23.34 0.77
CA ASP A 53 3.32 -22.63 1.80
C ASP A 53 2.88 -21.18 1.89
N PHE A 54 2.71 -20.51 0.74
CA PHE A 54 2.21 -19.15 0.69
C PHE A 54 0.85 -19.03 1.38
N GLU A 55 -0.10 -19.93 1.09
CA GLU A 55 -1.42 -19.95 1.72
C GLU A 55 -1.37 -20.23 3.23
N ASN A 56 -0.42 -21.05 3.68
CA ASN A 56 -0.19 -21.32 5.10
C ASN A 56 0.45 -20.13 5.83
N PHE A 57 1.39 -19.42 5.19
CA PHE A 57 2.03 -18.21 5.74
C PHE A 57 1.14 -16.98 5.64
N TYR A 58 0.17 -16.98 4.74
CA TYR A 58 -0.77 -15.89 4.59
C TYR A 58 -1.79 -15.93 5.73
N LEU A 59 -1.48 -15.20 6.81
CA LEU A 59 -2.23 -15.16 8.08
C LEU A 59 -3.75 -15.00 7.89
N LEU A 60 -4.17 -14.26 6.87
CA LEU A 60 -5.58 -14.04 6.54
C LEU A 60 -6.07 -15.09 5.54
N LYS A 61 -6.51 -16.25 6.05
CA LYS A 61 -7.14 -17.31 5.23
C LYS A 61 -8.19 -16.72 4.27
N GLN A 62 -8.36 -17.35 3.09
CA GLN A 62 -9.25 -16.83 2.04
C GLN A 62 -10.67 -16.49 2.52
N ASP A 63 -11.24 -17.32 3.40
CA ASP A 63 -12.58 -17.08 3.94
C ASP A 63 -12.64 -15.86 4.87
N ASN A 64 -11.61 -15.65 5.69
CA ASN A 64 -11.51 -14.46 6.55
C ASN A 64 -11.38 -13.19 5.70
N LEU A 65 -10.64 -13.23 4.59
CA LEU A 65 -10.57 -12.09 3.69
C LEU A 65 -11.92 -11.73 3.07
N LYS A 66 -12.81 -12.71 2.76
CA LYS A 66 -14.16 -12.40 2.23
C LYS A 66 -14.98 -11.66 3.27
N ILE A 67 -14.87 -12.10 4.53
CA ILE A 67 -15.48 -11.40 5.66
C ILE A 67 -14.90 -9.99 5.80
N ILE A 68 -13.58 -9.82 5.70
CA ILE A 68 -12.93 -8.51 5.78
C ILE A 68 -13.45 -7.58 4.68
N ASP A 69 -13.37 -8.01 3.41
CA ASP A 69 -13.80 -7.21 2.26
C ASP A 69 -15.29 -6.80 2.40
N THR A 70 -16.14 -7.68 2.96
CA THR A 70 -17.58 -7.39 3.15
C THR A 70 -17.86 -6.51 4.37
N CYS A 71 -17.17 -6.74 5.49
CA CYS A 71 -17.48 -6.07 6.76
C CYS A 71 -16.86 -4.66 6.83
N PHE A 72 -15.72 -4.44 6.18
CA PHE A 72 -14.96 -3.19 6.23
C PHE A 72 -15.03 -2.37 4.93
N GLU A 73 -16.03 -2.62 4.08
CA GLU A 73 -16.28 -1.84 2.85
C GLU A 73 -16.68 -0.37 3.15
N SER A 74 -17.14 -0.08 4.37
CA SER A 74 -17.59 1.25 4.77
C SER A 74 -16.80 1.82 5.94
N TYR A 75 -16.58 3.13 5.94
CA TYR A 75 -16.07 3.89 7.09
C TYR A 75 -17.17 4.25 8.11
N ASP A 76 -18.15 3.36 8.34
CA ASP A 76 -19.24 3.54 9.29
C ASP A 76 -19.21 2.42 10.33
N LEU A 77 -18.90 2.78 11.57
CA LEU A 77 -18.73 1.82 12.67
C LEU A 77 -19.99 0.98 12.90
N GLU A 78 -21.17 1.59 12.89
CA GLU A 78 -22.43 0.87 13.13
C GLU A 78 -22.73 -0.12 11.99
N LYS A 79 -22.43 0.28 10.75
CA LYS A 79 -22.54 -0.62 9.60
C LYS A 79 -21.53 -1.78 9.68
N ILE A 80 -20.29 -1.52 10.09
CA ILE A 80 -19.26 -2.54 10.29
C ILE A 80 -19.72 -3.55 11.36
N LEU A 81 -20.06 -3.08 12.57
CA LEU A 81 -20.49 -3.93 13.69
C LEU A 81 -21.72 -4.77 13.32
N LYS A 82 -22.71 -4.16 12.66
CA LYS A 82 -23.90 -4.86 12.17
C LYS A 82 -23.56 -5.93 11.14
N THR A 83 -22.59 -5.69 10.27
CA THR A 83 -22.20 -6.64 9.22
C THR A 83 -21.38 -7.80 9.80
N LEU A 84 -20.51 -7.53 10.78
CA LEU A 84 -19.81 -8.57 11.55
C LEU A 84 -20.80 -9.45 12.31
N ASN A 85 -21.78 -8.86 12.99
CA ASN A 85 -22.79 -9.61 13.74
C ASN A 85 -23.69 -10.48 12.83
N LYS A 86 -23.99 -10.04 11.60
CA LYS A 86 -24.69 -10.89 10.61
C LYS A 86 -23.87 -12.14 10.24
N ASN A 87 -22.55 -12.06 10.33
CA ASN A 87 -21.61 -13.15 10.03
C ASN A 87 -21.07 -13.85 11.29
N ILE A 88 -21.71 -13.70 12.46
CA ILE A 88 -21.20 -14.16 13.77
C ILE A 88 -20.90 -15.67 13.86
N LYS A 89 -21.45 -16.49 12.96
CA LYS A 89 -21.13 -17.93 12.88
C LYS A 89 -19.69 -18.20 12.46
N ASN A 90 -19.03 -17.23 11.83
CA ASN A 90 -17.62 -17.29 11.48
C ASN A 90 -16.77 -16.85 12.71
N GLU A 91 -15.79 -17.67 13.10
CA GLU A 91 -14.94 -17.42 14.28
C GLU A 91 -14.18 -16.10 14.20
N PHE A 92 -13.66 -15.75 13.01
CA PHE A 92 -12.99 -14.48 12.78
C PHE A 92 -13.96 -13.30 12.95
N SER A 93 -15.18 -13.37 12.41
CA SER A 93 -16.20 -12.34 12.62
C SER A 93 -16.53 -12.15 14.10
N LYS A 94 -16.70 -13.26 14.83
CA LYS A 94 -17.01 -13.23 16.27
C LYS A 94 -15.89 -12.60 17.08
N SER A 95 -14.65 -13.08 16.92
CA SER A 95 -13.49 -12.54 17.64
C SER A 95 -13.24 -11.07 17.30
N THR A 96 -13.43 -10.68 16.03
CA THR A 96 -13.29 -9.29 15.60
C THR A 96 -14.37 -8.40 16.19
N LEU A 97 -15.62 -8.86 16.25
CA LEU A 97 -16.72 -8.11 16.87
C LEU A 97 -16.45 -7.88 18.35
N GLU A 98 -16.12 -8.94 19.10
CA GLU A 98 -15.78 -8.85 20.53
C GLU A 98 -14.61 -7.90 20.76
N CYS A 99 -13.60 -7.95 19.90
CA CYS A 99 -12.46 -7.03 19.95
C CYS A 99 -12.92 -5.58 19.76
N LEU A 100 -13.67 -5.26 18.70
CA LEU A 100 -14.13 -3.89 18.43
C LEU A 100 -15.08 -3.36 19.52
N GLU A 101 -15.99 -4.19 20.04
CA GLU A 101 -16.90 -3.81 21.11
C GLU A 101 -16.18 -3.53 22.45
N SER A 102 -14.97 -4.08 22.63
CA SER A 102 -14.13 -3.79 23.81
C SER A 102 -13.34 -2.49 23.72
N GLN A 103 -13.27 -1.85 22.55
CA GLN A 103 -12.53 -0.60 22.34
C GLN A 103 -13.38 0.63 22.61
N ASP A 104 -12.71 1.77 22.85
CA ASP A 104 -13.39 3.07 22.97
C ASP A 104 -14.04 3.48 21.63
N LYS A 105 -15.34 3.79 21.68
CA LYS A 105 -16.15 4.13 20.49
C LYS A 105 -15.63 5.38 19.78
N LEU A 106 -15.17 6.38 20.53
CA LEU A 106 -14.66 7.62 19.97
C LEU A 106 -13.33 7.35 19.24
N THR A 107 -12.43 6.56 19.82
CA THR A 107 -11.17 6.13 19.17
C THR A 107 -11.42 5.37 17.87
N LEU A 108 -12.36 4.41 17.86
CA LEU A 108 -12.73 3.69 16.63
C LEU A 108 -13.33 4.62 15.57
N THR A 109 -14.20 5.54 15.99
CA THR A 109 -14.80 6.53 15.08
C THR A 109 -13.76 7.46 14.48
N ALA A 110 -12.82 7.95 15.30
CA ALA A 110 -11.70 8.77 14.86
C ALA A 110 -10.80 8.01 13.88
N THR A 111 -10.51 6.73 14.15
CA THR A 111 -9.72 5.88 13.27
C THR A 111 -10.38 5.71 11.90
N LEU A 112 -11.69 5.45 11.85
CA LEU A 112 -12.41 5.33 10.58
C LEU A 112 -12.45 6.65 9.81
N LEU A 113 -12.57 7.79 10.51
CA LEU A 113 -12.50 9.11 9.89
C LEU A 113 -11.10 9.37 9.29
N LYS A 114 -10.03 9.04 10.02
CA LYS A 114 -8.65 9.15 9.51
C LYS A 114 -8.45 8.32 8.24
N LEU A 115 -8.94 7.08 8.21
CA LEU A 115 -8.83 6.21 7.03
C LEU A 115 -9.64 6.74 5.83
N GLU A 116 -10.85 7.25 6.06
CA GLU A 116 -11.68 7.84 5.00
C GLU A 116 -11.00 9.05 4.37
N MET A 117 -10.42 9.93 5.19
CA MET A 117 -9.75 11.13 4.72
C MET A 117 -8.40 10.81 4.05
N ALA A 118 -7.61 9.89 4.61
CA ALA A 118 -6.34 9.46 4.02
C ALA A 118 -6.51 8.81 2.64
N ALA A 119 -7.70 8.29 2.31
CA ALA A 119 -7.99 7.74 0.98
C ALA A 119 -8.14 8.82 -0.12
N VAL A 120 -8.34 10.10 0.26
CA VAL A 120 -8.60 11.21 -0.68
C VAL A 120 -7.63 12.38 -0.55
N LEU A 121 -6.88 12.45 0.55
CA LEU A 121 -5.87 13.47 0.81
C LEU A 121 -4.50 13.02 0.32
N ASP A 122 -3.63 13.98 -0.03
CA ASP A 122 -2.21 13.72 -0.19
C ASP A 122 -1.54 13.38 1.16
N PHE A 123 -0.30 12.87 1.12
CA PHE A 123 0.43 12.45 2.31
C PHE A 123 0.58 13.56 3.37
N LYS A 124 1.03 14.76 2.98
CA LYS A 124 1.20 15.91 3.88
C LYS A 124 -0.15 16.31 4.50
N SER A 125 -1.19 16.45 3.67
CA SER A 125 -2.56 16.76 4.10
C SER A 125 -3.13 15.70 5.05
N SER A 126 -2.80 14.43 4.85
CA SER A 126 -3.21 13.33 5.74
C SER A 126 -2.57 13.43 7.12
N LEU A 127 -1.28 13.77 7.19
CA LEU A 127 -0.58 13.99 8.48
C LEU A 127 -1.15 15.21 9.22
N ILE A 128 -1.41 16.30 8.50
CA ILE A 128 -2.07 17.50 9.03
C ILE A 128 -3.44 17.13 9.61
N PHE A 129 -4.22 16.34 8.89
CA PHE A 129 -5.54 15.90 9.34
C PHE A 129 -5.45 15.00 10.57
N GLU A 130 -4.51 14.05 10.61
CA GLU A 130 -4.28 13.20 11.76
C GLU A 130 -3.97 14.02 13.02
N GLU A 131 -3.09 15.02 12.94
CA GLU A 131 -2.80 15.90 14.07
C GLU A 131 -4.05 16.67 14.56
N LYS A 132 -4.89 17.16 13.64
CA LYS A 132 -6.16 17.82 13.99
C LYS A 132 -7.11 16.87 14.73
N VAL A 133 -7.17 15.61 14.31
CA VAL A 133 -7.96 14.57 14.99
C VAL A 133 -7.41 14.34 16.40
N GLU A 134 -6.10 14.16 16.57
CA GLU A 134 -5.50 13.91 17.90
C GLU A 134 -5.73 15.09 18.85
N LYS A 135 -5.57 16.33 18.38
CA LYS A 135 -5.89 17.54 19.16
C LYS A 135 -7.36 17.63 19.53
N ALA A 136 -8.26 17.17 18.65
CA ALA A 136 -9.68 17.10 18.95
C ALA A 136 -10.00 16.08 20.03
N LEU A 137 -9.37 14.91 19.99
CA LEU A 137 -9.53 13.87 21.00
C LEU A 137 -9.07 14.36 22.39
N LEU A 138 -7.89 15.00 22.46
CA LEU A 138 -7.39 15.61 23.69
C LEU A 138 -8.35 16.68 24.22
N LYS A 139 -8.86 17.57 23.36
CA LYS A 139 -9.80 18.62 23.78
C LYS A 139 -11.13 18.04 24.30
N ILE A 140 -11.64 17.00 23.64
CA ILE A 140 -12.87 16.29 24.09
C ILE A 140 -12.65 15.71 25.49
N GLU A 141 -11.47 15.15 25.75
CA GLU A 141 -11.10 14.61 27.05
C GLU A 141 -10.91 15.70 28.12
N ASP A 142 -10.15 16.75 27.81
CA ASP A 142 -9.87 17.89 28.71
C ASP A 142 -11.16 18.63 29.11
N GLU A 143 -12.09 18.80 28.18
CA GLU A 143 -13.39 19.44 28.43
C GLU A 143 -14.44 18.47 28.99
N ASN A 144 -14.08 17.18 29.20
CA ASN A 144 -14.95 16.12 29.67
C ASN A 144 -16.28 16.04 28.90
N LEU A 145 -16.19 16.18 27.56
CA LEU A 145 -17.35 16.12 26.68
C LEU A 145 -17.84 14.68 26.58
N ASP A 146 -19.15 14.52 26.39
CA ASP A 146 -19.78 13.21 26.26
C ASP A 146 -19.36 12.52 24.95
N LYS A 147 -18.41 11.59 25.07
CA LYS A 147 -17.83 10.80 23.95
C LYS A 147 -18.89 10.05 23.14
N SER A 148 -20.04 9.69 23.74
CA SER A 148 -21.10 8.95 23.05
C SER A 148 -21.83 9.77 21.98
N LYS A 149 -21.70 11.10 22.03
CA LYS A 149 -22.31 12.05 21.08
C LYS A 149 -21.47 12.33 19.84
N PHE A 150 -20.31 11.69 19.71
CA PHE A 150 -19.44 11.90 18.56
C PHE A 150 -19.60 10.77 17.56
N THR A 151 -20.61 10.87 16.70
CA THR A 151 -20.59 10.16 15.42
C THR A 151 -19.46 10.70 14.55
N LYS A 152 -19.11 9.98 13.48
CA LYS A 152 -18.10 10.44 12.51
C LYS A 152 -18.36 11.85 12.01
N LYS A 153 -19.62 12.17 11.68
CA LYS A 153 -20.02 13.50 11.20
C LYS A 153 -19.85 14.56 12.28
N GLU A 154 -20.27 14.28 13.51
CA GLU A 154 -20.14 15.21 14.64
C GLU A 154 -18.68 15.46 15.00
N LEU A 155 -17.83 14.43 14.95
CA LEU A 155 -16.40 14.56 15.14
C LEU A 155 -15.75 15.43 14.06
N ASN A 156 -16.09 15.19 12.77
CA ASN A 156 -15.55 16.02 11.69
C ASN A 156 -15.96 17.50 11.82
N LEU A 157 -17.24 17.78 12.12
CA LEU A 157 -17.72 19.14 12.36
C LEU A 157 -17.03 19.78 13.57
N PHE A 158 -16.77 19.01 14.63
CA PHE A 158 -16.02 19.49 15.78
C PHE A 158 -14.58 19.83 15.40
N ILE A 159 -13.92 19.01 14.59
CA ILE A 159 -12.56 19.26 14.10
C ILE A 159 -12.52 20.55 13.28
N GLU A 160 -13.39 20.68 12.28
CA GLU A 160 -13.46 21.85 11.39
C GLU A 160 -13.67 23.14 12.19
N LYS A 161 -14.61 23.13 13.14
CA LYS A 161 -14.93 24.31 13.96
C LYS A 161 -13.78 24.74 14.87
N ASN A 162 -13.01 23.79 15.40
CA ASN A 162 -12.01 24.09 16.43
C ASN A 162 -10.59 24.22 15.87
N PHE A 163 -10.30 23.63 14.70
CA PHE A 163 -8.94 23.41 14.23
C PHE A 163 -8.72 23.75 12.74
N GLU A 164 -9.54 24.66 12.20
CA GLU A 164 -9.44 25.11 10.80
C GLU A 164 -8.02 25.60 10.43
N LYS A 165 -7.38 26.35 11.34
CA LYS A 165 -6.10 27.06 11.11
C LYS A 165 -4.84 26.38 11.67
N ILE A 166 -4.93 25.12 12.09
CA ILE A 166 -3.89 24.57 12.99
C ILE A 166 -2.50 24.39 12.38
N LEU A 167 -2.34 24.39 11.06
CA LEU A 167 -1.05 24.16 10.43
C LEU A 167 -0.78 25.19 9.33
N GLU A 168 0.10 26.15 9.64
CA GLU A 168 0.82 26.94 8.64
C GLU A 168 1.87 26.02 7.97
N GLU A 169 2.17 26.25 6.70
CA GLU A 169 3.06 25.41 5.86
C GLU A 169 4.46 25.20 6.47
N ASP A 170 4.86 26.07 7.41
CA ASP A 170 6.18 26.19 8.04
C ASP A 170 6.57 25.09 9.04
N GLN A 171 5.73 24.08 9.29
CA GLN A 171 6.06 23.00 10.26
C GLN A 171 6.73 21.77 9.66
N PHE A 172 6.68 21.60 8.35
CA PHE A 172 7.33 20.47 7.68
C PHE A 172 8.73 20.84 7.24
N LEU A 173 9.68 19.89 7.35
CA LEU A 173 11.07 20.09 6.93
C LEU A 173 11.21 20.29 5.41
N ASN A 174 10.20 19.88 4.64
CA ASN A 174 10.08 20.13 3.21
C ASN A 174 8.59 20.22 2.80
N ASN A 175 8.36 20.70 1.58
CA ASN A 175 7.02 20.85 1.01
C ASN A 175 6.62 19.69 0.08
N THR A 176 7.46 18.65 -0.04
CA THR A 176 7.18 17.50 -0.91
C THR A 176 5.99 16.73 -0.39
N THR A 177 4.99 16.51 -1.25
CA THR A 177 3.85 15.64 -0.97
C THR A 177 3.50 14.77 -2.17
N PHE A 178 2.70 13.75 -1.96
CA PHE A 178 2.28 12.79 -2.97
C PHE A 178 0.93 12.19 -2.62
N ASN A 179 0.12 11.91 -3.64
CA ASN A 179 -1.16 11.18 -3.48
C ASN A 179 -0.96 9.66 -3.41
N THR A 180 0.16 9.18 -3.93
CA THR A 180 0.51 7.75 -3.99
C THR A 180 2.00 7.61 -3.73
N TYR A 181 2.41 6.57 -3.01
CA TYR A 181 3.82 6.33 -2.72
C TYR A 181 4.62 6.13 -4.01
N ARG A 182 5.59 7.01 -4.25
CA ARG A 182 6.37 7.10 -5.50
C ARG A 182 7.07 5.79 -5.91
N TRP A 183 7.44 4.97 -4.93
CA TRP A 183 8.29 3.79 -5.13
C TRP A 183 7.59 2.48 -4.75
N GLU A 184 6.31 2.54 -4.33
CA GLU A 184 5.56 1.34 -3.91
C GLU A 184 5.52 0.32 -5.04
N SER A 185 5.27 0.77 -6.26
CA SER A 185 5.16 -0.12 -7.41
C SER A 185 6.52 -0.80 -7.72
N VAL A 186 7.64 -0.08 -7.55
CA VAL A 186 9.01 -0.61 -7.73
C VAL A 186 9.32 -1.70 -6.71
N THR A 187 9.09 -1.44 -5.42
CA THR A 187 9.62 -2.27 -4.32
C THR A 187 8.63 -3.28 -3.74
N SER A 188 7.40 -3.35 -4.24
CA SER A 188 6.34 -4.14 -3.59
C SER A 188 5.75 -5.18 -4.53
N LEU A 189 4.96 -6.09 -3.94
CA LEU A 189 4.10 -6.99 -4.71
C LEU A 189 3.08 -6.18 -5.52
N PRO A 190 2.69 -6.62 -6.73
CA PRO A 190 1.73 -5.90 -7.56
C PRO A 190 0.39 -5.78 -6.84
N THR A 191 -0.17 -4.58 -6.79
CA THR A 191 -1.45 -4.36 -6.08
C THR A 191 -2.62 -5.06 -6.79
N LYS A 192 -3.73 -5.30 -6.06
CA LYS A 192 -4.96 -5.84 -6.67
C LYS A 192 -5.44 -5.01 -7.85
N LYS A 193 -5.29 -3.68 -7.75
CA LYS A 193 -5.67 -2.73 -8.80
C LYS A 193 -4.92 -3.03 -10.10
N ILE A 194 -3.60 -3.10 -10.04
CA ILE A 194 -2.75 -3.36 -11.20
C ILE A 194 -3.03 -4.74 -11.82
N ILE A 195 -3.26 -5.76 -10.98
CA ILE A 195 -3.66 -7.09 -11.47
C ILE A 195 -5.01 -7.02 -12.19
N SER A 196 -5.97 -6.25 -11.66
CA SER A 196 -7.28 -6.02 -12.29
C SER A 196 -7.14 -5.31 -13.64
N GLU A 197 -6.38 -4.22 -13.70
CA GLU A 197 -6.12 -3.45 -14.93
C GLU A 197 -5.49 -4.35 -16.02
N MET A 198 -4.55 -5.21 -15.63
CA MET A 198 -3.91 -6.18 -16.53
C MET A 198 -4.91 -7.20 -17.09
N ILE A 199 -5.80 -7.72 -16.24
CA ILE A 199 -6.83 -8.69 -16.62
C ILE A 199 -7.92 -8.05 -17.50
N LYS A 200 -8.27 -6.78 -17.22
CA LYS A 200 -9.20 -5.98 -18.02
C LYS A 200 -8.60 -5.52 -19.35
N GLY A 201 -7.28 -5.67 -19.53
CA GLY A 201 -6.56 -5.27 -20.74
C GLY A 201 -6.23 -3.77 -20.79
N GLU A 202 -6.42 -3.06 -19.69
CA GLU A 202 -6.11 -1.62 -19.54
C GLU A 202 -4.59 -1.39 -19.56
N ILE A 203 -3.83 -2.36 -19.05
CA ILE A 203 -2.37 -2.43 -19.18
C ILE A 203 -1.94 -3.70 -19.93
N GLY A 204 -0.78 -3.63 -20.59
CA GLY A 204 -0.22 -4.77 -21.32
C GLY A 204 -0.80 -5.03 -22.72
N GLY A 205 -1.51 -4.06 -23.32
CA GLY A 205 -1.71 -3.93 -24.77
C GLY A 205 -2.48 -5.04 -25.47
N GLY A 206 -3.72 -5.33 -25.05
CA GLY A 206 -4.60 -6.22 -25.80
C GLY A 206 -6.06 -6.18 -25.36
N GLU A 207 -6.97 -6.00 -26.31
CA GLU A 207 -8.38 -6.35 -26.15
C GLU A 207 -8.48 -7.88 -26.17
N MET A 208 -8.52 -8.56 -25.00
CA MET A 208 -9.21 -9.85 -24.78
C MET A 208 -8.74 -10.56 -23.50
N ALA A 209 -9.72 -11.18 -22.86
CA ALA A 209 -9.66 -12.39 -22.03
C ALA A 209 -8.27 -13.07 -21.97
N ARG A 210 -7.56 -12.94 -20.83
CA ARG A 210 -6.27 -13.59 -20.58
C ARG A 210 -6.44 -14.85 -19.73
N THR A 211 -5.63 -15.87 -19.95
CA THR A 211 -5.52 -17.03 -19.06
C THR A 211 -4.68 -16.71 -17.83
N LYS A 212 -4.85 -17.49 -16.75
CA LYS A 212 -4.00 -17.39 -15.55
C LYS A 212 -2.50 -17.44 -15.87
N ARG A 213 -2.10 -18.36 -16.76
CA ARG A 213 -0.70 -18.49 -17.20
C ARG A 213 -0.19 -17.26 -17.95
N GLU A 214 -1.00 -16.68 -18.84
CA GLU A 214 -0.61 -15.48 -19.58
C GLU A 214 -0.44 -14.27 -18.65
N VAL A 215 -1.29 -14.14 -17.63
CA VAL A 215 -1.13 -13.08 -16.62
C VAL A 215 0.15 -13.27 -15.81
N LEU A 216 0.41 -14.48 -15.29
CA LEU A 216 1.63 -14.78 -14.54
C LEU A 216 2.90 -14.53 -15.37
N ASN A 217 2.93 -15.03 -16.61
CA ASN A 217 4.07 -14.82 -17.52
C ASN A 217 4.30 -13.33 -17.80
N TRP A 218 3.23 -12.54 -17.91
CA TRP A 218 3.39 -11.11 -18.14
C TRP A 218 4.00 -10.40 -16.95
N PHE A 219 3.58 -10.70 -15.72
CA PHE A 219 4.19 -10.11 -14.53
C PHE A 219 5.65 -10.56 -14.37
N ASP A 220 5.98 -11.81 -14.72
CA ASP A 220 7.36 -12.29 -14.74
C ASP A 220 8.25 -11.54 -15.76
N GLU A 221 7.70 -11.16 -16.92
CA GLU A 221 8.49 -10.61 -18.05
C GLU A 221 8.47 -9.08 -18.15
N TYR A 222 7.38 -8.42 -17.75
CA TYR A 222 7.10 -7.02 -18.08
C TYR A 222 6.78 -6.15 -16.87
N TRP A 223 6.58 -6.73 -15.67
CA TRP A 223 6.22 -5.95 -14.48
C TRP A 223 7.20 -4.81 -14.24
N PHE A 224 8.50 -5.11 -14.15
CA PHE A 224 9.54 -4.11 -13.92
C PHE A 224 9.59 -2.99 -14.97
N LYS A 225 9.33 -3.32 -16.25
CA LYS A 225 9.29 -2.32 -17.34
C LYS A 225 8.06 -1.40 -17.28
N HIS A 226 6.97 -1.87 -16.68
CA HIS A 226 5.78 -1.06 -16.47
C HIS A 226 6.03 0.01 -15.40
N LEU A 227 6.78 -0.35 -14.35
CA LEU A 227 7.15 0.51 -13.22
C LEU A 227 7.99 1.72 -13.64
N GLU A 228 8.93 1.53 -14.56
CA GLU A 228 9.74 2.63 -15.11
C GLU A 228 8.89 3.72 -15.77
N LYS A 229 7.78 3.35 -16.44
CA LYS A 229 6.89 4.32 -17.09
C LYS A 229 6.05 5.11 -16.10
N GLU A 230 5.63 4.48 -15.00
CA GLU A 230 4.90 5.16 -13.92
C GLU A 230 5.81 6.13 -13.16
N SER A 231 7.11 5.86 -13.03
CA SER A 231 8.05 6.72 -12.30
C SER A 231 8.24 8.16 -12.85
N ASN A 232 7.63 8.49 -14.00
CA ASN A 232 7.46 9.86 -14.52
C ASN A 232 6.36 10.66 -13.76
N PHE A 233 6.14 10.39 -12.48
CA PHE A 233 5.21 11.15 -11.65
C PHE A 233 5.72 12.59 -11.48
N LYS A 234 4.84 13.55 -11.77
CA LYS A 234 5.07 14.98 -11.52
C LYS A 234 5.15 15.19 -10.00
N GLU A 235 6.30 15.65 -9.54
CA GLU A 235 6.40 16.35 -8.26
C GLU A 235 5.44 17.54 -8.34
N LEU A 236 4.49 17.62 -7.41
CA LEU A 236 3.68 18.82 -7.25
C LEU A 236 4.52 19.80 -6.43
N ASP A 237 5.48 20.43 -7.10
CA ASP A 237 6.11 21.64 -6.56
C ASP A 237 5.04 22.74 -6.59
N LEU A 238 4.57 23.12 -5.40
CA LEU A 238 3.67 24.27 -5.25
C LEU A 238 4.42 25.62 -5.27
N GLU A 239 5.72 25.61 -5.61
CA GLU A 239 6.55 26.82 -5.70
C GLU A 239 7.38 26.81 -7.00
N GLU A 240 6.72 27.00 -8.15
CA GLU A 240 7.41 27.45 -9.36
C GLU A 240 7.64 28.97 -9.29
N GLU A 241 8.47 29.43 -8.35
CA GLU A 241 9.21 30.70 -8.45
C GLU A 241 10.23 30.79 -7.31
N PHE A 242 11.52 30.84 -7.66
CA PHE A 242 12.70 31.05 -6.79
C PHE A 242 13.38 29.82 -6.15
N LEU A 243 13.86 28.88 -6.96
CA LEU A 243 15.13 28.20 -6.66
C LEU A 243 16.09 28.25 -7.85
N PRO A 244 17.41 28.44 -7.60
CA PRO A 244 18.39 28.58 -8.66
C PRO A 244 18.47 27.29 -9.47
N LYS A 245 18.47 27.43 -10.80
CA LYS A 245 18.67 26.33 -11.76
C LYS A 245 19.84 25.46 -11.29
N VAL A 246 19.53 24.25 -10.81
CA VAL A 246 20.54 23.21 -10.65
C VAL A 246 21.05 22.91 -12.04
N GLU A 247 22.36 23.10 -12.24
CA GLU A 247 23.03 22.79 -13.49
C GLU A 247 22.69 21.36 -13.91
N THR A 248 22.10 21.24 -15.09
CA THR A 248 21.92 19.97 -15.78
C THR A 248 23.29 19.31 -15.91
N PHE A 249 23.52 18.24 -15.15
CA PHE A 249 24.73 17.43 -15.30
C PHE A 249 24.70 16.78 -16.69
N ASN A 250 25.78 17.02 -17.42
CA ASN A 250 25.99 16.50 -18.77
C ASN A 250 25.85 14.98 -18.82
N GLU A 251 25.05 14.51 -19.78
CA GLU A 251 25.04 13.13 -20.26
C GLU A 251 26.43 12.74 -20.73
N GLY A 252 27.20 12.08 -19.85
CA GLY A 252 28.61 11.87 -20.12
C GLY A 252 29.28 10.85 -19.23
N ASP A 253 28.57 9.81 -18.78
CA ASP A 253 29.21 8.56 -18.36
C ASP A 253 28.23 7.40 -18.60
N ALA A 254 28.49 6.68 -19.69
CA ALA A 254 27.84 5.42 -20.02
C ALA A 254 28.32 4.33 -19.05
N ILE A 255 27.83 4.37 -17.81
CA ILE A 255 27.88 3.22 -16.90
C ILE A 255 26.89 2.19 -17.46
N ASN A 256 27.39 1.00 -17.77
CA ASN A 256 26.69 -0.16 -18.31
C ASN A 256 25.17 -0.19 -18.02
N LYS A 257 24.34 0.24 -18.98
CA LYS A 257 22.86 0.08 -18.97
C LYS A 257 22.37 -1.38 -19.11
N ASN A 258 23.22 -2.36 -18.80
CA ASN A 258 22.97 -3.79 -18.96
C ASN A 258 22.83 -4.54 -17.63
N VAL A 259 22.45 -3.84 -16.56
CA VAL A 259 22.11 -4.42 -15.27
C VAL A 259 20.58 -4.41 -15.13
N TYR A 260 19.90 -5.21 -15.96
CA TYR A 260 18.49 -5.54 -15.72
C TYR A 260 18.43 -7.03 -15.40
N TYR A 261 18.72 -7.34 -14.14
CA TYR A 261 18.74 -8.71 -13.66
C TYR A 261 17.31 -9.19 -13.37
N LYS A 262 17.01 -10.35 -13.95
CA LYS A 262 15.77 -11.11 -13.78
C LYS A 262 15.71 -11.75 -12.39
N THR A 263 15.47 -10.99 -11.33
CA THR A 263 15.09 -11.60 -10.05
C THR A 263 13.57 -11.55 -9.92
N ARG A 264 12.97 -12.75 -9.94
CA ARG A 264 11.55 -12.90 -9.62
C ARG A 264 11.37 -12.52 -8.15
N ARG A 265 10.71 -11.38 -7.90
CA ARG A 265 10.35 -10.93 -6.54
C ARG A 265 9.73 -12.07 -5.74
N TYR A 266 10.14 -12.21 -4.49
CA TYR A 266 9.65 -13.28 -3.61
C TYR A 266 8.10 -13.32 -3.59
N ALA A 267 7.53 -14.50 -3.83
CA ALA A 267 6.09 -14.78 -3.77
C ALA A 267 5.20 -14.03 -4.78
N VAL A 268 5.75 -13.36 -5.80
CA VAL A 268 4.96 -12.56 -6.75
C VAL A 268 3.91 -13.39 -7.48
N ASN A 269 4.30 -14.58 -7.95
CA ASN A 269 3.41 -15.48 -8.69
C ASN A 269 2.33 -16.08 -7.80
N GLN A 270 2.66 -16.40 -6.56
CA GLN A 270 1.73 -16.94 -5.56
C GLN A 270 0.70 -15.87 -5.18
N TRP A 271 1.13 -14.62 -5.04
CA TRP A 271 0.24 -13.48 -4.79
C TRP A 271 -0.71 -13.20 -5.96
N ILE A 272 -0.19 -13.17 -7.20
CA ILE A 272 -1.03 -12.98 -8.39
C ILE A 272 -2.01 -14.14 -8.55
N SER A 273 -1.53 -15.38 -8.39
CA SER A 273 -2.35 -16.59 -8.40
C SER A 273 -3.48 -16.51 -7.39
N PHE A 274 -3.15 -16.15 -6.15
CA PHE A 274 -4.10 -15.93 -5.06
C PHE A 274 -5.16 -14.88 -5.43
N CYS A 275 -4.74 -13.75 -6.01
CA CYS A 275 -5.65 -12.70 -6.43
C CYS A 275 -6.59 -13.15 -7.56
N ILE A 276 -6.07 -13.89 -8.55
CA ILE A 276 -6.86 -14.45 -9.66
C ILE A 276 -7.92 -15.42 -9.14
N ASP A 277 -7.53 -16.36 -8.28
CA ASP A 277 -8.44 -17.39 -7.76
C ASP A 277 -9.60 -16.78 -6.96
N ARG A 278 -9.35 -15.62 -6.33
CA ARG A 278 -10.32 -14.90 -5.52
C ARG A 278 -11.21 -13.96 -6.32
N TYR A 279 -10.60 -13.13 -7.16
CA TYR A 279 -11.25 -11.98 -7.78
C TYR A 279 -11.66 -12.21 -9.24
N CYS A 280 -11.36 -13.37 -9.82
CA CYS A 280 -11.77 -13.71 -11.18
C CYS A 280 -12.81 -14.84 -11.26
N GLU A 281 -13.60 -14.82 -12.32
CA GLU A 281 -14.34 -15.98 -12.85
C GLU A 281 -13.67 -16.47 -14.14
N LEU A 282 -13.89 -17.74 -14.45
CA LEU A 282 -13.53 -18.31 -15.74
C LEU A 282 -14.66 -18.10 -16.74
N VAL A 283 -14.32 -17.50 -17.87
CA VAL A 283 -15.15 -17.39 -19.07
C VAL A 283 -14.66 -18.42 -20.07
N ASN A 284 -15.59 -19.23 -20.61
CA ASN A 284 -15.28 -20.34 -21.53
C ASN A 284 -14.21 -21.30 -20.96
N ASP A 285 -14.27 -21.59 -19.66
CA ASP A 285 -13.39 -22.50 -18.92
C ASP A 285 -11.89 -22.19 -18.96
N LYS A 286 -11.50 -21.03 -19.50
CA LYS A 286 -10.09 -20.72 -19.79
C LYS A 286 -9.70 -19.29 -19.47
N TYR A 287 -10.58 -18.34 -19.74
CA TYR A 287 -10.23 -16.93 -19.71
C TYR A 287 -10.68 -16.26 -18.42
N LEU A 288 -9.88 -15.33 -17.93
CA LEU A 288 -10.18 -14.59 -16.71
C LEU A 288 -11.08 -13.40 -17.01
N LYS A 289 -12.11 -13.26 -16.20
CA LYS A 289 -12.89 -12.03 -16.08
C LYS A 289 -12.89 -11.60 -14.62
N TRP A 290 -12.55 -10.33 -14.39
CA TRP A 290 -12.54 -9.76 -13.07
C TRP A 290 -13.97 -9.56 -12.56
N LYS A 291 -14.27 -10.02 -11.34
CA LYS A 291 -15.63 -10.02 -10.75
C LYS A 291 -16.03 -8.71 -10.07
N TRP A 292 -15.06 -7.85 -9.71
CA TRP A 292 -15.22 -6.72 -8.80
C TRP A 292 -14.82 -5.37 -9.41
#